data_AF-A0A2V7E133-F1
#
_entry.id   AF-A0A2V7E133-F1
#
_cell.length_a   1.000
_cell.length_b   1.000
_cell.length_c   1.000
_cell.angle_alpha   90.00
_cell.angle_beta   90.00
_cell.angle_gamma   90.00
#
_symmetry.space_group_name_H-M   'P 1'
#
loop_
_entity.id
_entity.type
_entity.pdbx_description
1 polymer ?
#
loop_
_entity_poly.entity_id
_entity_poly.type
_entity_poly.pdbx_seq_one_letter_code
_entity_poly.pdbx_strand_id
1 'polypeptide(L)'
;MLAIGVQTWGTDVAALRHYWAVADELGYARITYGDGLGAWTHDGWTMLGALAGLTRRARIGPAVTYAFDASSHHPSWLAKRAVTVDHLSGGRLDLRLAVGAEDDAAARSWSSLGIRYPPAGARIETLAETVEIVRGLWGAHDGFDHRGPRYALTDARLEPKPVQRPGPPIWIAAMGPRALAVTARHADGWEASYVTPKDFASRWQRLSEQL
;
A
#
# COMPACT_ATOMS: atom_id res chain seq x y z
N MET A 1 17.62 -10.61 -10.38
CA MET A 1 16.68 -10.83 -11.50
C MET A 1 15.86 -9.56 -11.68
N LEU A 2 15.83 -9.00 -12.90
CA LEU A 2 15.01 -7.83 -13.23
C LEU A 2 13.61 -8.31 -13.60
N ALA A 3 12.58 -7.66 -13.06
CA ALA A 3 11.18 -7.96 -13.33
C ALA A 3 10.43 -6.68 -13.70
N ILE A 4 9.50 -6.77 -14.66
CA ILE A 4 8.76 -5.61 -15.18
C ILE A 4 7.33 -5.68 -14.67
N GLY A 5 6.79 -4.55 -14.23
CA GLY A 5 5.38 -4.42 -13.85
C GLY A 5 4.74 -3.19 -14.49
N VAL A 6 3.41 -3.11 -14.38
CA VAL A 6 2.60 -2.01 -14.88
C VAL A 6 1.76 -1.42 -13.77
N GLN A 7 1.59 -0.11 -13.82
CA GLN A 7 0.73 0.65 -12.92
C GLN A 7 -0.42 1.22 -13.74
N THR A 8 -1.65 1.01 -13.26
CA THR A 8 -2.87 1.41 -13.97
C THR A 8 -3.67 2.42 -13.16
N TRP A 9 -4.22 3.39 -13.89
CA TRP A 9 -5.17 4.39 -13.42
C TRP A 9 -6.27 4.48 -14.47
N GLY A 10 -7.47 4.89 -14.08
CA GLY A 10 -8.57 5.09 -15.01
C GLY A 10 -9.93 4.76 -14.42
N THR A 11 -10.97 5.18 -15.12
CA THR A 11 -12.37 4.98 -14.74
C THR A 11 -13.14 4.11 -15.74
N ASP A 12 -12.58 3.81 -16.91
CA ASP A 12 -13.16 2.84 -17.85
C ASP A 12 -12.91 1.41 -17.36
N VAL A 13 -13.91 0.84 -16.71
CA VAL A 13 -13.84 -0.51 -16.14
C VAL A 13 -13.65 -1.58 -17.22
N ALA A 14 -14.23 -1.42 -18.41
CA ALA A 14 -14.09 -2.41 -19.47
C ALA A 14 -12.65 -2.45 -19.98
N ALA A 15 -12.06 -1.26 -20.21
CA ALA A 15 -10.65 -1.13 -20.59
C ALA A 15 -9.71 -1.69 -19.51
N LEU A 16 -9.96 -1.38 -18.23
CA LEU A 16 -9.15 -1.87 -17.11
C LEU A 16 -9.17 -3.39 -17.00
N ARG A 17 -10.35 -4.02 -17.11
CA ARG A 17 -10.50 -5.48 -17.08
C ARG A 17 -9.72 -6.14 -18.22
N HIS A 18 -9.85 -5.61 -19.43
CA HIS A 18 -9.12 -6.11 -20.59
C HIS A 18 -7.60 -5.96 -20.41
N TYR A 19 -7.15 -4.78 -20.00
CA TYR A 19 -5.73 -4.50 -19.78
C TYR A 19 -5.12 -5.42 -18.72
N TRP A 20 -5.79 -5.63 -17.58
CA TRP A 20 -5.30 -6.49 -16.51
C TRP A 20 -5.16 -7.95 -16.94
N ALA A 21 -6.14 -8.47 -17.69
CA ALA A 21 -6.07 -9.82 -18.23
C ALA A 21 -4.90 -9.97 -19.21
N VAL A 22 -4.76 -9.04 -20.16
CA VAL A 22 -3.67 -9.06 -21.16
C VAL A 22 -2.31 -8.91 -20.50
N ALA A 23 -2.15 -8.01 -19.52
CA ALA A 23 -0.88 -7.83 -18.82
C ALA A 23 -0.46 -9.11 -18.05
N ASP A 24 -1.41 -9.85 -17.47
CA ASP A 24 -1.11 -11.12 -16.79
C ASP A 24 -0.76 -12.25 -17.78
N GLU A 25 -1.36 -12.22 -18.98
CA GLU A 25 -1.01 -13.13 -20.10
C GLU A 25 0.38 -12.85 -20.68
N LEU A 26 0.75 -11.57 -20.79
CA LEU A 26 2.08 -11.14 -21.25
C LEU A 26 3.19 -11.37 -20.22
N GLY A 27 2.86 -11.83 -19.01
CA GLY A 27 3.84 -12.19 -17.99
C GLY A 27 4.44 -11.01 -17.23
N TYR A 28 3.73 -9.87 -17.14
CA TYR A 28 4.13 -8.81 -16.23
C TYR A 28 4.16 -9.34 -14.79
N ALA A 29 5.27 -9.10 -14.09
CA ALA A 29 5.47 -9.61 -12.74
C ALA A 29 4.56 -8.93 -11.71
N ARG A 30 4.13 -7.70 -11.99
CA ARG A 30 3.23 -6.93 -11.14
C ARG A 30 2.26 -6.08 -11.94
N ILE A 31 1.01 -6.01 -11.50
CA ILE A 31 -0.03 -5.13 -12.04
C ILE A 31 -0.67 -4.40 -10.87
N THR A 32 -0.61 -3.07 -10.83
CA THR A 32 -1.16 -2.28 -9.73
C THR A 32 -2.27 -1.33 -10.19
N TYR A 33 -3.18 -0.99 -9.28
CA TYR A 33 -4.27 -0.03 -9.54
C TYR A 33 -4.18 1.14 -8.55
N GLY A 34 -4.47 2.35 -9.04
CA GLY A 34 -4.51 3.56 -8.24
C GLY A 34 -5.45 3.48 -7.03
N ASP A 35 -5.07 4.16 -5.94
CA ASP A 35 -5.93 4.31 -4.76
C ASP A 35 -6.02 5.80 -4.40
N GLY A 36 -7.23 6.35 -4.42
CA GLY A 36 -7.46 7.77 -4.16
C GLY A 36 -8.83 8.26 -4.60
N LEU A 37 -9.07 9.55 -4.38
CA LEU A 37 -10.36 10.21 -4.64
C LEU A 37 -10.34 11.10 -5.90
N GLY A 38 -9.28 11.02 -6.70
CA GLY A 38 -9.14 11.81 -7.92
C GLY A 38 -10.12 11.35 -9.00
N ALA A 39 -10.54 12.27 -9.89
CA ALA A 39 -11.50 11.97 -10.96
C ALA A 39 -11.01 10.93 -12.00
N TRP A 40 -9.73 10.55 -11.94
CA TRP A 40 -9.08 9.57 -12.82
C TRP A 40 -8.97 8.17 -12.21
N THR A 41 -9.63 7.90 -11.08
CA THR A 41 -9.66 6.58 -10.44
C THR A 41 -11.02 6.30 -9.80
N HIS A 42 -11.36 5.03 -9.68
CA HIS A 42 -12.40 4.56 -8.75
C HIS A 42 -11.78 4.32 -7.37
N ASP A 43 -12.59 3.86 -6.41
CA ASP A 43 -12.10 3.33 -5.13
C ASP A 43 -11.12 2.17 -5.37
N GLY A 44 -9.88 2.35 -4.89
CA GLY A 44 -8.76 1.47 -5.24
C GLY A 44 -8.95 0.04 -4.74
N TRP A 45 -9.41 -0.11 -3.49
CA TRP A 45 -9.59 -1.42 -2.87
C TRP A 45 -10.78 -2.20 -3.44
N THR A 46 -11.88 -1.52 -3.78
CA THR A 46 -13.00 -2.14 -4.49
C THR A 46 -12.58 -2.63 -5.86
N MET A 47 -11.84 -1.82 -6.62
CA MET A 47 -11.30 -2.23 -7.93
C MET A 47 -10.30 -3.38 -7.81
N LEU A 48 -9.40 -3.35 -6.83
CA LEU A 48 -8.47 -4.45 -6.59
C LEU A 48 -9.19 -5.77 -6.28
N GLY A 49 -10.28 -5.72 -5.50
CA GLY A 49 -11.12 -6.89 -5.25
C GLY A 49 -11.71 -7.46 -6.54
N ALA A 50 -12.23 -6.61 -7.43
CA ALA A 50 -12.80 -7.03 -8.71
C ALA A 50 -11.75 -7.54 -9.71
N LEU A 51 -10.59 -6.88 -9.76
CA LEU A 51 -9.53 -7.17 -10.74
C LEU A 51 -8.63 -8.35 -10.33
N ALA A 52 -8.53 -8.66 -9.03
CA ALA A 52 -7.73 -9.77 -8.52
C ALA A 52 -8.09 -11.11 -9.19
N GLY A 53 -9.38 -11.38 -9.38
CA GLY A 53 -9.88 -12.61 -9.99
C GLY A 53 -9.65 -12.72 -11.51
N LEU A 54 -9.23 -11.65 -12.18
CA LEU A 54 -8.93 -11.64 -13.62
C LEU A 54 -7.49 -12.02 -13.94
N THR A 55 -6.64 -12.10 -12.93
CA THR A 55 -5.21 -12.39 -13.07
C THR A 55 -4.90 -13.72 -12.40
N ARG A 56 -3.86 -14.42 -12.84
CA ARG A 56 -3.45 -15.72 -12.29
C ARG A 56 -1.99 -15.76 -11.87
N ARG A 57 -1.14 -14.87 -12.39
CA ARG A 57 0.32 -14.95 -12.22
C ARG A 57 0.91 -13.71 -11.55
N ALA A 58 0.55 -12.52 -12.04
CA ALA A 58 1.12 -11.26 -11.59
C ALA A 58 0.84 -11.02 -10.11
N ARG A 59 1.81 -10.42 -9.40
CA ARG A 59 1.54 -9.82 -8.09
C ARG A 59 0.66 -8.58 -8.29
N ILE A 60 -0.24 -8.31 -7.35
CA ILE A 60 -1.17 -7.19 -7.44
C ILE A 60 -1.08 -6.30 -6.21
N GLY A 61 -1.53 -5.05 -6.31
CA GLY A 61 -1.58 -4.17 -5.15
C GLY A 61 -1.98 -2.74 -5.48
N PRO A 62 -2.21 -1.91 -4.46
CA PRO A 62 -2.52 -0.49 -4.66
C PRO A 62 -1.30 0.27 -5.20
N ALA A 63 -1.54 1.37 -5.89
CA ALA A 63 -0.51 2.27 -6.39
C ALA A 63 -0.88 3.72 -6.05
N VAL A 64 -0.66 4.21 -4.85
CA VAL A 64 -0.29 3.51 -3.60
C VAL A 64 -1.27 3.98 -2.54
N THR A 65 -1.54 3.16 -1.52
CA THR A 65 -2.46 3.55 -0.45
C THR A 65 -1.80 4.53 0.52
N TYR A 66 -2.47 5.64 0.81
CA TYR A 66 -2.02 6.60 1.83
C TYR A 66 -2.47 6.12 3.21
N ALA A 67 -1.53 5.59 3.99
CA ALA A 67 -1.81 4.95 5.28
C ALA A 67 -2.09 5.91 6.45
N PHE A 68 -2.01 7.23 6.22
CA PHE A 68 -2.12 8.23 7.28
C PHE A 68 -3.53 8.78 7.50
N ASP A 69 -4.48 8.47 6.61
CA ASP A 69 -5.86 8.91 6.77
C ASP A 69 -6.70 7.85 7.49
N ALA A 70 -7.06 8.12 8.73
CA ALA A 70 -7.92 7.24 9.53
C ALA A 70 -9.36 7.14 8.94
N SER A 71 -9.80 8.12 8.15
CA SER A 71 -11.17 8.16 7.60
C SER A 71 -11.35 7.10 6.52
N SER A 72 -10.41 7.02 5.58
CA SER A 72 -10.44 6.04 4.50
C SER A 72 -9.67 4.76 4.83
N HIS A 73 -8.61 4.83 5.66
CA HIS A 73 -7.62 3.76 5.84
C HIS A 73 -7.22 3.50 7.30
N HIS A 74 -8.20 3.41 8.21
CA HIS A 74 -7.93 2.89 9.56
C HIS A 74 -7.13 1.56 9.50
N PRO A 75 -6.05 1.37 10.28
CA PRO A 75 -5.15 0.22 10.17
C PRO A 75 -5.86 -1.14 10.21
N SER A 76 -6.84 -1.31 11.10
CA SER A 76 -7.63 -2.56 11.18
C SER A 76 -8.47 -2.82 9.91
N TRP A 77 -9.03 -1.77 9.30
CA TRP A 77 -9.78 -1.90 8.05
C TRP A 77 -8.84 -2.16 6.87
N LEU A 78 -7.68 -1.52 6.85
CA LEU A 78 -6.64 -1.78 5.87
C LEU A 78 -6.15 -3.23 5.95
N ALA A 79 -5.88 -3.73 7.15
CA ALA A 79 -5.53 -5.12 7.40
C ALA A 79 -6.62 -6.08 6.88
N LYS A 80 -7.90 -5.77 7.11
CA LYS A 80 -9.03 -6.58 6.63
C LYS A 80 -9.16 -6.57 5.11
N ARG A 81 -9.04 -5.40 4.47
CA ARG A 81 -9.09 -5.27 3.00
C ARG A 81 -7.93 -6.01 2.33
N ALA A 82 -6.74 -5.89 2.89
CA ALA A 82 -5.57 -6.62 2.42
C ALA A 82 -5.76 -8.15 2.53
N VAL A 83 -6.29 -8.67 3.65
CA VAL A 83 -6.67 -10.09 3.75
C VAL A 83 -7.65 -10.47 2.64
N THR A 84 -8.70 -9.67 2.43
CA THR A 84 -9.72 -9.98 1.42
C THR A 84 -9.10 -10.07 0.02
N VAL A 85 -8.29 -9.09 -0.38
CA VAL A 85 -7.63 -9.09 -1.70
C VAL A 85 -6.57 -10.20 -1.79
N ASP A 86 -5.88 -10.51 -0.70
CA ASP A 86 -4.95 -11.63 -0.62
C ASP A 86 -5.64 -12.96 -0.93
N HIS A 87 -6.81 -13.21 -0.33
CA HIS A 87 -7.64 -14.39 -0.63
C HIS A 87 -8.16 -14.38 -2.07
N LEU A 88 -8.72 -13.25 -2.54
CA LEU A 88 -9.25 -13.13 -3.91
C LEU A 88 -8.18 -13.35 -4.98
N SER A 89 -6.94 -12.97 -4.68
CA SER A 89 -5.81 -13.14 -5.59
C SER A 89 -5.13 -14.50 -5.46
N GLY A 90 -5.44 -15.30 -4.44
CA GLY A 90 -4.76 -16.55 -4.15
C GLY A 90 -3.33 -16.35 -3.64
N GLY A 91 -3.10 -15.32 -2.81
CA GLY A 91 -1.80 -15.07 -2.18
C GLY A 91 -0.85 -14.18 -3.00
N ARG A 92 -1.36 -13.29 -3.84
CA ARG A 92 -0.54 -12.48 -4.76
C ARG A 92 -0.53 -10.98 -4.41
N LEU A 93 -1.08 -10.58 -3.28
CA LEU A 93 -1.09 -9.18 -2.86
C LEU A 93 0.30 -8.73 -2.39
N ASP A 94 0.75 -7.57 -2.90
CA ASP A 94 1.73 -6.69 -2.27
C ASP A 94 0.98 -5.50 -1.65
N LEU A 95 1.01 -5.34 -0.33
CA LEU A 95 0.44 -4.18 0.34
C LEU A 95 1.36 -2.97 0.16
N ARG A 96 1.01 -2.04 -0.72
CA ARG A 96 1.86 -0.91 -1.09
C ARG A 96 1.35 0.39 -0.45
N LEU A 97 2.16 0.96 0.43
CA LEU A 97 1.80 2.11 1.25
C LEU A 97 2.67 3.33 0.96
N ALA A 98 2.15 4.52 1.25
CA ALA A 98 2.91 5.76 1.21
C ALA A 98 2.43 6.77 2.27
N VAL A 99 3.26 7.80 2.47
CA VAL A 99 2.97 8.92 3.38
C VAL A 99 2.32 10.11 2.69
N GLY A 100 1.96 9.99 1.41
CA GLY A 100 1.40 11.07 0.61
C GLY A 100 2.43 12.08 0.12
N ALA A 101 2.08 12.79 -0.95
CA ALA A 101 2.92 13.83 -1.55
C ALA A 101 3.09 15.05 -0.63
N GLU A 102 4.19 15.77 -0.80
CA GLU A 102 4.48 17.01 -0.05
C GLU A 102 4.03 18.27 -0.79
N ASP A 103 3.31 18.14 -1.91
CA ASP A 103 2.82 19.28 -2.66
C ASP A 103 1.48 19.82 -2.12
N ASP A 104 1.30 21.15 -2.21
CA ASP A 104 0.11 21.81 -1.70
C ASP A 104 -1.17 21.43 -2.47
N ALA A 105 -1.06 20.99 -3.72
CA ALA A 105 -2.23 20.58 -4.50
C ALA A 105 -2.81 19.27 -3.97
N ALA A 106 -1.96 18.31 -3.59
CA ALA A 106 -2.35 17.10 -2.90
C ALA A 106 -3.05 17.45 -1.58
N ALA A 107 -2.44 18.28 -0.73
CA ALA A 107 -3.05 18.69 0.53
C ALA A 107 -4.43 19.36 0.33
N ARG A 108 -4.54 20.26 -0.66
CA ARG A 108 -5.82 20.92 -1.02
C ARG A 108 -6.87 19.96 -1.55
N SER A 109 -6.49 18.99 -2.38
CA SER A 109 -7.46 18.03 -2.93
C SER A 109 -8.14 17.21 -1.83
N TRP A 110 -7.39 16.82 -0.80
CA TRP A 110 -7.92 16.10 0.37
C TRP A 110 -8.77 17.02 1.26
N SER A 111 -8.27 18.22 1.59
CA SER A 111 -8.98 19.13 2.47
C SER A 111 -10.27 19.68 1.86
N SER A 112 -10.34 19.83 0.53
CA SER A 112 -11.56 20.23 -0.18
C SER A 112 -12.70 19.21 -0.07
N LEU A 113 -12.36 17.95 0.20
CA LEU A 113 -13.30 16.85 0.45
C LEU A 113 -13.57 16.65 1.95
N GLY A 114 -13.07 17.56 2.81
CA GLY A 114 -13.21 17.46 4.27
C GLY A 114 -12.26 16.46 4.93
N ILE A 115 -11.29 15.92 4.19
CA ILE A 115 -10.34 14.93 4.74
C ILE A 115 -9.07 15.64 5.19
N ARG A 116 -8.67 15.38 6.44
CA ARG A 116 -7.47 15.98 7.03
C ARG A 116 -6.21 15.48 6.32
N TYR A 117 -5.33 16.41 5.98
CA TYR A 117 -3.99 16.11 5.46
C TYR A 117 -2.92 16.60 6.47
N PRO A 118 -2.46 15.74 7.40
CA PRO A 118 -1.52 16.14 8.46
C PRO A 118 -0.15 16.54 7.90
N PRO A 119 0.71 17.24 8.66
CA PRO A 119 2.10 17.50 8.26
C PRO A 119 2.90 16.20 8.02
N ALA A 120 3.92 16.26 7.16
CA ALA A 120 4.67 15.08 6.71
C ALA A 120 5.21 14.21 7.86
N GLY A 121 5.75 14.84 8.92
CA GLY A 121 6.25 14.12 10.10
C GLY A 121 5.18 13.23 10.75
N ALA A 122 3.97 13.77 10.95
CA ALA A 122 2.86 13.01 11.51
C ALA A 122 2.40 11.89 10.57
N ARG A 123 2.40 12.11 9.25
CA ARG A 123 2.04 11.07 8.27
C ARG A 123 3.05 9.92 8.26
N ILE A 124 4.34 10.21 8.38
CA ILE A 124 5.42 9.21 8.46
C ILE A 124 5.28 8.35 9.72
N GLU A 125 5.03 8.96 10.87
CA GLU A 125 4.82 8.23 12.12
C GLU A 125 3.53 7.40 12.08
N THR A 126 2.47 7.91 11.44
CA THR A 126 1.22 7.14 11.25
C THR A 126 1.44 5.91 10.39
N LEU A 127 2.24 6.03 9.33
CA LEU A 127 2.59 4.91 8.47
C LEU A 127 3.33 3.81 9.25
N ALA A 128 4.33 4.18 10.06
CA ALA A 128 5.06 3.21 10.88
C ALA A 128 4.12 2.44 11.83
N GLU A 129 3.29 3.17 12.58
CA GLU A 129 2.30 2.61 13.50
C GLU A 129 1.26 1.74 12.76
N THR A 130 0.86 2.13 11.55
CA THR A 130 -0.05 1.35 10.71
C THR A 130 0.55 0.01 10.32
N VAL A 131 1.83 -0.02 9.92
CA VAL A 131 2.51 -1.28 9.57
C VAL A 131 2.62 -2.22 10.77
N GLU A 132 2.94 -1.68 11.96
CA GLU A 132 2.97 -2.46 13.21
C GLU A 132 1.62 -3.11 13.50
N ILE A 133 0.53 -2.33 13.44
CA ILE A 133 -0.82 -2.83 13.70
C ILE A 133 -1.25 -3.87 12.67
N VAL A 134 -0.99 -3.60 11.38
CA VAL A 134 -1.36 -4.52 10.29
C VAL A 134 -0.66 -5.86 10.46
N ARG A 135 0.66 -5.87 10.70
CA ARG A 135 1.41 -7.11 10.95
C ARG A 135 0.95 -7.82 12.22
N GLY A 136 0.70 -7.07 13.29
CA GLY A 136 0.21 -7.60 14.56
C GLY A 136 -1.14 -8.32 14.40
N LEU A 137 -2.10 -7.71 13.72
CA LEU A 137 -3.42 -8.29 13.46
C LEU A 137 -3.34 -9.57 12.61
N TRP A 138 -2.46 -9.61 11.61
CA TRP A 138 -2.25 -10.80 10.79
C TRP A 138 -1.55 -11.94 11.54
N GLY A 139 -0.57 -11.62 12.39
CA GLY A 139 0.25 -12.59 13.10
C GLY A 139 -0.37 -13.14 14.39
N ALA A 140 -1.25 -12.38 15.05
CA ALA A 140 -1.80 -12.78 16.34
C ALA A 140 -2.81 -13.92 16.23
N HIS A 141 -2.62 -14.99 17.01
CA HIS A 141 -3.57 -16.10 17.14
C HIS A 141 -4.54 -15.90 18.32
N ASP A 142 -4.03 -15.38 19.44
CA ASP A 142 -4.77 -15.29 20.71
C ASP A 142 -5.16 -13.87 21.13
N GLY A 143 -5.26 -12.95 20.17
CA GLY A 143 -5.54 -11.53 20.41
C GLY A 143 -4.29 -10.65 20.25
N PHE A 144 -4.49 -9.40 19.85
CA PHE A 144 -3.44 -8.40 19.61
C PHE A 144 -3.75 -7.11 20.37
N ASP A 145 -2.83 -6.72 21.25
CA ASP A 145 -2.86 -5.42 21.92
C ASP A 145 -1.87 -4.48 21.24
N HIS A 146 -2.29 -3.23 21.06
CA HIS A 146 -1.43 -2.14 20.60
C HIS A 146 -1.73 -0.88 21.38
N ARG A 147 -0.70 -0.16 21.82
CA ARG A 147 -0.84 1.12 22.53
C ARG A 147 0.11 2.13 21.91
N GLY A 148 -0.35 2.75 20.82
CA GLY A 148 0.40 3.78 20.11
C GLY A 148 -0.21 5.17 20.29
N PRO A 149 0.47 6.21 19.76
CA PRO A 149 0.03 7.59 19.88
C PRO A 149 -1.25 7.91 19.10
N ARG A 150 -1.61 7.11 18.08
CA ARG A 150 -2.81 7.36 17.25
C ARG A 150 -3.86 6.28 17.42
N TYR A 151 -3.45 5.05 17.66
CA TYR A 151 -4.36 3.92 17.76
C TYR A 151 -4.10 3.12 19.03
N ALA A 152 -5.19 2.65 19.64
CA ALA A 152 -5.16 1.70 20.73
C ALA A 152 -6.05 0.52 20.37
N LEU A 153 -5.49 -0.69 20.45
CA LEU A 153 -6.18 -1.95 20.22
C LEU A 153 -6.09 -2.77 21.51
N THR A 154 -7.16 -3.46 21.87
CA THR A 154 -7.25 -4.31 23.07
C THR A 154 -7.95 -5.61 22.70
N ASP A 155 -7.29 -6.74 22.96
CA ASP A 155 -7.70 -8.10 22.57
C ASP A 155 -8.21 -8.16 21.11
N ALA A 156 -7.53 -7.46 20.21
CA ALA A 156 -8.00 -7.33 18.84
C ALA A 156 -7.75 -8.61 18.06
N ARG A 157 -8.80 -9.12 17.40
CA ARG A 157 -8.75 -10.35 16.60
C ARG A 157 -9.24 -10.05 15.20
N LEU A 158 -8.39 -10.31 14.21
CA LEU A 158 -8.73 -10.16 12.80
C LEU A 158 -8.71 -11.51 12.11
N GLU A 159 -9.87 -11.90 11.59
CA GLU A 159 -10.09 -13.12 10.82
C GLU A 159 -10.82 -12.80 9.49
N PRO A 160 -10.65 -13.61 8.42
CA PRO A 160 -9.71 -14.73 8.36
C PRO A 160 -8.25 -14.24 8.36
N LYS A 161 -7.29 -15.12 8.66
CA LYS A 161 -5.87 -14.83 8.44
C LYS A 161 -5.53 -14.74 6.95
N PRO A 162 -4.46 -14.03 6.56
CA PRO A 162 -4.01 -14.01 5.18
C PRO A 162 -3.63 -15.41 4.66
N VAL A 163 -3.72 -15.59 3.34
CA VAL A 163 -3.19 -16.76 2.63
C VAL A 163 -1.66 -16.75 2.70
N GLN A 164 -1.06 -15.59 2.44
CA GLN A 164 0.39 -15.40 2.55
C GLN A 164 0.85 -15.45 4.02
N ARG A 165 2.01 -16.08 4.28
CA ARG A 165 2.63 -16.14 5.61
C ARG A 165 4.00 -15.44 5.58
N PRO A 166 4.33 -14.58 6.58
CA PRO A 166 3.51 -14.20 7.74
C PRO A 166 2.35 -13.23 7.42
N GLY A 167 2.28 -12.75 6.18
CA GLY A 167 1.22 -11.90 5.63
C GLY A 167 1.63 -11.41 4.24
N PRO A 168 0.79 -10.62 3.55
CA PRO A 168 1.19 -9.97 2.31
C PRO A 168 2.45 -9.11 2.50
N PRO A 169 3.43 -9.17 1.57
CA PRO A 169 4.60 -8.29 1.60
C PRO A 169 4.20 -6.82 1.60
N ILE A 170 4.79 -6.05 2.51
CA ILE A 170 4.54 -4.62 2.66
C ILE A 170 5.63 -3.84 1.93
N TRP A 171 5.22 -3.04 0.95
CA TRP A 171 6.09 -2.12 0.23
C TRP A 171 5.81 -0.69 0.66
N ILE A 172 6.84 0.13 0.81
CA ILE A 172 6.68 1.55 1.13
C ILE A 172 7.28 2.42 0.02
N ALA A 173 6.46 3.30 -0.53
CA ALA A 173 6.92 4.37 -1.40
C ALA A 173 7.47 5.53 -0.56
N ALA A 174 8.78 5.79 -0.68
CA ALA A 174 9.48 6.74 0.16
C ALA A 174 10.61 7.45 -0.58
N MET A 175 10.74 8.76 -0.33
CA MET A 175 11.71 9.63 -1.02
C MET A 175 12.60 10.42 -0.07
N GLY A 176 12.05 10.87 1.06
CA GLY A 176 12.78 11.65 2.07
C GLY A 176 13.49 10.77 3.11
N PRO A 177 14.52 11.29 3.80
CA PRO A 177 15.36 10.50 4.71
C PRO A 177 14.58 9.85 5.84
N ARG A 178 13.61 10.56 6.45
CA ARG A 178 12.76 10.01 7.51
C ARG A 178 11.87 8.87 7.03
N ALA A 179 11.30 8.98 5.83
CA ALA A 179 10.46 7.94 5.25
C ALA A 179 11.28 6.71 4.81
N LEU A 180 12.49 6.92 4.31
CA LEU A 180 13.44 5.83 4.02
C LEU A 180 13.84 5.08 5.30
N ALA A 181 14.01 5.77 6.43
CA ALA A 181 14.28 5.13 7.71
C ALA A 181 13.12 4.25 8.19
N VAL A 182 11.87 4.68 8.01
CA VAL A 182 10.69 3.84 8.27
C VAL A 182 10.65 2.65 7.30
N THR A 183 10.98 2.88 6.03
CA THR A 183 11.03 1.81 5.02
C THR A 183 12.02 0.72 5.40
N ALA A 184 13.25 1.08 5.78
CA ALA A 184 14.28 0.13 6.21
C ALA A 184 13.83 -0.75 7.39
N ARG A 185 13.09 -0.17 8.34
CA ARG A 185 12.67 -0.87 9.57
C ARG A 185 11.44 -1.75 9.40
N HIS A 186 10.50 -1.38 8.53
CA HIS A 186 9.15 -1.96 8.54
C HIS A 186 8.72 -2.63 7.23
N ALA A 187 9.36 -2.29 6.10
CA ALA A 187 8.94 -2.75 4.78
C ALA A 187 9.75 -3.96 4.29
N ASP A 188 9.10 -4.83 3.52
CA ASP A 188 9.72 -5.91 2.76
C ASP A 188 10.25 -5.41 1.40
N GLY A 189 9.83 -4.21 0.97
CA GLY A 189 10.25 -3.61 -0.28
C GLY A 189 10.14 -2.09 -0.28
N TRP A 190 10.99 -1.45 -1.11
CA TRP A 190 11.01 -0.02 -1.32
C TRP A 190 10.52 0.33 -2.72
N GLU A 191 9.67 1.35 -2.81
CA GLU A 191 9.25 1.97 -4.05
C GLU A 191 9.82 3.39 -4.16
N ALA A 192 10.62 3.61 -5.21
CA ALA A 192 11.07 4.93 -5.63
C ALA A 192 10.25 5.37 -6.84
N SER A 193 9.60 6.54 -6.75
CA SER A 193 8.70 7.02 -7.80
C SER A 193 9.21 8.32 -8.40
N TYR A 194 9.08 8.46 -9.71
CA TYR A 194 9.41 9.70 -10.45
C TYR A 194 10.86 10.20 -10.22
N VAL A 195 11.82 9.27 -10.20
CA VAL A 195 13.25 9.57 -9.99
C VAL A 195 14.09 9.30 -11.23
N THR A 196 15.16 10.09 -11.39
CA THR A 196 16.24 9.76 -12.32
C THR A 196 17.06 8.57 -11.82
N PRO A 197 17.84 7.87 -12.68
CA PRO A 197 18.75 6.81 -12.22
C PRO A 197 19.74 7.27 -11.14
N LYS A 198 20.24 8.52 -11.25
CA LYS A 198 21.15 9.12 -10.25
C LYS A 198 20.46 9.31 -8.90
N ASP A 199 19.23 9.83 -8.94
CA ASP A 199 18.39 10.03 -7.75
C ASP A 199 18.01 8.72 -7.07
N PHE A 200 17.74 7.68 -7.85
CA PHE A 200 17.50 6.33 -7.35
C PHE A 200 18.73 5.80 -6.63
N ALA A 201 19.91 5.85 -7.27
CA ALA A 201 21.15 5.35 -6.67
C ALA A 201 21.49 6.05 -5.35
N SER A 202 21.34 7.38 -5.28
CA SER A 202 21.58 8.14 -4.06
C SER A 202 20.62 7.77 -2.92
N ARG A 203 19.34 7.54 -3.22
CA ARG A 203 18.34 7.12 -2.22
C ARG A 203 18.52 5.68 -1.80
N TRP A 204 18.86 4.80 -2.74
CA TRP A 204 19.20 3.41 -2.47
C TRP A 204 20.37 3.32 -1.49
N GLN A 205 21.45 4.09 -1.71
CA GLN A 205 22.60 4.12 -0.80
C GLN A 205 22.16 4.44 0.64
N ARG A 206 21.37 5.50 0.83
CA ARG A 206 20.85 5.90 2.15
C ARG A 206 19.94 4.86 2.78
N LEU A 207 19.15 4.14 1.97
CA LEU A 207 18.31 3.06 2.46
C LEU A 207 19.17 1.86 2.89
N SER A 208 20.14 1.47 2.07
CA SER A 208 21.01 0.32 2.31
C SER A 208 21.92 0.48 3.52
N GLU A 209 22.27 1.71 3.90
CA GLU A 209 23.03 2.01 5.13
C GLU A 209 22.20 1.74 6.42
N GLN A 210 20.90 1.47 6.30
CA GLN A 210 19.97 1.25 7.40
C GLN A 210 19.38 -0.16 7.45
N LEU A 211 19.73 -1.01 6.48
CA LEU A 211 19.36 -2.44 6.41
C LEU A 211 20.37 -3.29 7.19
#